data_AF-A0A371LV45-F1
#
_entry.id   AF-A0A371LV45-F1
#
_cell.length_a   1.000
_cell.length_b   1.000
_cell.length_c   1.000
_cell.angle_alpha   90.00
_cell.angle_beta   90.00
_cell.angle_gamma   90.00
#
_symmetry.space_group_name_H-M   'P 1'
#
loop_
_entity.id
_entity.type
_entity.pdbx_description
1 polymer ?
#
loop_
_entity_poly.entity_id
_entity_poly.type
_entity_poly.pdbx_seq_one_letter_code
_entity_poly.pdbx_strand_id
1 'polypeptide(L)'
;MRRKPVPPAPDSLDRLWDAHRAVPLIPGSEDDCCGRVANRLNVTPDEGRDWLVFCQSLGLAREVSRGFERVREDPTRDDLRAAFEANVFGAREALDALGDEPRSADAVFDAFEPTVPNWERHRDPDGWESRWRNRVARLLDWAVLFGAAARKPDGYVAVEESA
;
A
#
# COMPACT_ATOMS: atom_id res chain seq x y z
N MET A 1 4.54 -0.82 -13.97
CA MET A 1 4.51 0.56 -13.43
C MET A 1 4.12 0.49 -11.96
N ARG A 2 4.74 1.30 -11.11
CA ARG A 2 4.41 1.34 -9.67
C ARG A 2 3.32 2.38 -9.39
N ARG A 3 2.36 2.04 -8.53
CA ARG A 3 1.20 2.88 -8.18
C ARG A 3 1.41 3.55 -6.83
N LYS A 4 0.88 4.76 -6.68
CA LYS A 4 1.02 5.56 -5.46
C LYS A 4 0.03 5.18 -4.34
N PRO A 5 -1.25 4.87 -4.57
CA PRO A 5 -2.17 4.65 -3.46
C PRO A 5 -1.67 3.59 -2.47
N VAL A 6 -1.64 3.99 -1.20
CA VAL A 6 -1.33 3.14 -0.05
C VAL A 6 -2.25 3.58 1.10
N PRO A 7 -3.37 2.88 1.31
CA PRO A 7 -4.28 3.20 2.40
C PRO A 7 -3.58 2.96 3.75
N PRO A 8 -4.09 3.51 4.86
CA PRO A 8 -3.62 3.15 6.20
C PRO A 8 -3.69 1.63 6.39
N ALA A 9 -2.61 1.05 6.93
CA ALA A 9 -2.59 -0.39 7.21
C ALA A 9 -3.58 -0.71 8.34
N PRO A 10 -4.42 -1.75 8.18
CA PRO A 10 -5.30 -2.24 9.24
C PRO A 10 -4.53 -3.06 10.29
N ASP A 11 -5.22 -3.47 11.36
CA ASP A 11 -4.65 -4.39 12.35
C ASP A 11 -4.51 -5.84 11.82
N SER A 12 -5.28 -6.20 10.78
CA SER A 12 -5.23 -7.52 10.14
C SER A 12 -5.54 -7.44 8.64
N LEU A 13 -5.11 -8.46 7.88
CA LEU A 13 -5.42 -8.60 6.46
C LEU A 13 -6.91 -8.80 6.16
N ASP A 14 -7.76 -9.03 7.16
CA ASP A 14 -9.21 -9.20 6.95
C ASP A 14 -9.82 -7.97 6.28
N ARG A 15 -9.32 -6.76 6.61
CA ARG A 15 -9.78 -5.52 5.97
C ARG A 15 -9.37 -5.42 4.51
N LEU A 16 -8.20 -5.95 4.14
CA LEU A 16 -7.80 -6.07 2.73
C LEU A 16 -8.73 -7.04 1.99
N TRP A 17 -9.04 -8.19 2.61
CA TRP A 17 -9.94 -9.17 2.02
C TRP A 17 -11.38 -8.66 1.92
N ASP A 18 -11.81 -7.78 2.81
CA ASP A 18 -13.07 -7.06 2.69
C ASP A 18 -13.09 -6.12 1.48
N ALA A 19 -11.99 -5.39 1.24
CA ALA A 19 -11.83 -4.56 0.05
C ALA A 19 -11.88 -5.42 -1.22
N HIS A 20 -11.10 -6.50 -1.28
CA HIS A 20 -11.07 -7.45 -2.39
C HIS A 20 -12.45 -8.03 -2.69
N ARG A 21 -13.18 -8.51 -1.67
CA ARG A 21 -14.54 -9.02 -1.83
C ARG A 21 -15.53 -7.99 -2.34
N ALA A 22 -15.31 -6.69 -2.07
CA ALA A 22 -16.17 -5.61 -2.56
C ALA A 22 -16.01 -5.34 -4.06
N VAL A 23 -14.81 -5.61 -4.61
CA VAL A 23 -14.53 -5.46 -6.04
C VAL A 23 -15.52 -6.34 -6.84
N PRO A 24 -16.22 -5.79 -7.85
CA PRO A 24 -17.22 -6.55 -8.58
C PRO A 24 -16.59 -7.61 -9.48
N LEU A 25 -17.32 -8.70 -9.73
CA LEU A 25 -16.92 -9.70 -10.72
C LEU A 25 -17.16 -9.23 -12.16
N ILE A 26 -18.13 -8.34 -12.36
CA ILE A 26 -18.47 -7.73 -13.65
C ILE A 26 -18.60 -6.23 -13.36
N PRO A 27 -17.65 -5.40 -13.84
CA PRO A 27 -17.64 -3.98 -13.52
C PRO A 27 -18.74 -3.20 -14.24
N GLY A 28 -19.31 -2.23 -13.51
CA GLY A 28 -20.18 -1.17 -14.03
C GLY A 28 -19.33 -0.02 -14.53
N SER A 29 -19.25 1.08 -13.77
CA SER A 29 -18.29 2.18 -13.95
C SER A 29 -17.15 2.13 -12.92
N GLU A 30 -16.08 2.91 -13.12
CA GLU A 30 -15.03 3.12 -12.10
C GLU A 30 -15.61 3.69 -10.81
N ASP A 31 -16.48 4.70 -10.90
CA ASP A 31 -17.11 5.33 -9.73
C ASP A 31 -17.95 4.33 -8.93
N ASP A 32 -18.68 3.45 -9.60
CA ASP A 32 -19.43 2.38 -8.94
C ASP A 32 -18.49 1.40 -8.23
N CYS A 33 -17.34 1.07 -8.83
CA CYS A 33 -16.35 0.19 -8.21
C CYS A 33 -15.77 0.82 -6.94
N CYS A 34 -15.35 2.08 -7.02
CA CYS A 34 -14.86 2.86 -5.88
C CYS A 34 -15.93 2.96 -4.78
N GLY A 35 -17.17 3.28 -5.14
CA GLY A 35 -18.29 3.38 -4.22
C GLY A 35 -18.62 2.07 -3.50
N ARG A 36 -18.52 0.92 -4.17
CA ARG A 36 -18.69 -0.39 -3.54
C ARG A 36 -17.63 -0.67 -2.47
N VAL A 37 -16.37 -0.38 -2.78
CA VAL A 37 -15.26 -0.54 -1.83
C VAL A 37 -15.43 0.43 -0.66
N ALA A 38 -15.73 1.69 -0.94
CA ALA A 38 -15.97 2.72 0.07
C ALA A 38 -17.09 2.31 1.05
N ASN A 39 -18.24 1.89 0.51
CA ASN A 39 -19.37 1.42 1.31
C ASN A 39 -19.01 0.19 2.17
N ARG A 40 -18.28 -0.78 1.60
CA ARG A 40 -17.90 -2.01 2.33
C ARG A 40 -16.95 -1.75 3.49
N LEU A 41 -16.06 -0.77 3.34
CA LEU A 41 -15.05 -0.41 4.34
C LEU A 41 -15.51 0.73 5.26
N ASN A 42 -16.67 1.34 4.99
CA ASN A 42 -17.18 2.53 5.66
C ASN A 42 -16.15 3.68 5.65
N VAL A 43 -15.69 4.05 4.44
CA VAL A 43 -14.72 5.12 4.18
C VAL A 43 -15.26 6.08 3.12
N THR A 44 -14.59 7.21 2.92
CA THR A 44 -14.95 8.17 1.87
C THR A 44 -14.77 7.57 0.46
N PRO A 45 -15.43 8.13 -0.58
CA PRO A 45 -15.25 7.67 -1.96
C PRO A 45 -13.78 7.71 -2.43
N ASP A 46 -13.04 8.76 -2.07
CA ASP A 46 -11.62 8.90 -2.40
C ASP A 46 -10.77 7.82 -1.72
N GLU A 47 -11.03 7.52 -0.45
CA GLU A 47 -10.37 6.40 0.24
C GLU A 47 -10.75 5.05 -0.40
N GLY A 48 -12.00 4.88 -0.83
CA GLY A 48 -12.44 3.70 -1.58
C GLY A 48 -11.65 3.51 -2.89
N ARG A 49 -11.36 4.61 -3.61
CA ARG A 49 -10.49 4.60 -4.78
C ARG A 49 -9.07 4.18 -4.42
N ASP A 50 -8.51 4.72 -3.34
CA ASP A 50 -7.17 4.35 -2.88
C ASP A 50 -7.06 2.85 -2.57
N TRP A 51 -8.06 2.29 -1.87
CA TRP A 51 -8.15 0.86 -1.59
C TRP A 51 -8.27 0.01 -2.86
N LEU A 52 -9.05 0.46 -3.85
CA LEU A 52 -9.23 -0.26 -5.11
C LEU A 52 -7.93 -0.31 -5.93
N VAL A 53 -7.22 0.83 -6.03
CA VAL A 53 -5.92 0.91 -6.71
C VAL A 53 -4.85 0.13 -5.95
N PHE A 54 -4.93 0.09 -4.62
CA PHE A 54 -4.04 -0.76 -3.82
C PHE A 54 -4.31 -2.25 -4.09
N CYS A 55 -5.57 -2.69 -4.15
CA CYS A 55 -5.93 -4.05 -4.57
C CYS A 55 -5.38 -4.37 -5.98
N GLN A 56 -5.46 -3.42 -6.92
CA GLN A 56 -4.87 -3.57 -8.25
C GLN A 56 -3.35 -3.74 -8.20
N SER A 57 -2.67 -3.04 -7.30
CA SER A 57 -1.22 -3.15 -7.11
C SER A 57 -0.81 -4.52 -6.56
N LEU A 58 -1.66 -5.11 -5.72
CA LEU A 58 -1.46 -6.43 -5.13
C LEU A 58 -1.94 -7.59 -6.03
N GLY A 59 -2.43 -7.31 -7.24
CA GLY A 59 -2.97 -8.33 -8.14
C GLY A 59 -4.35 -8.87 -7.74
N LEU A 60 -5.02 -8.24 -6.77
CA LEU A 60 -6.36 -8.61 -6.30
C LEU A 60 -7.49 -8.04 -7.17
N ALA A 61 -7.18 -7.01 -7.95
CA ALA A 61 -8.10 -6.41 -8.90
C ALA A 61 -7.41 -6.15 -10.24
N ARG A 62 -8.18 -6.18 -11.33
CA ARG A 62 -7.72 -5.88 -12.67
C ARG A 62 -8.54 -4.75 -13.25
N GLU A 63 -7.87 -3.75 -13.78
CA GLU A 63 -8.52 -2.68 -14.53
C GLU A 63 -8.89 -3.20 -15.93
N VAL A 64 -10.10 -2.88 -16.35
CA VAL A 64 -10.68 -3.20 -17.64
C VAL A 64 -11.35 -1.95 -18.20
N SER A 65 -11.81 -2.01 -19.45
CA SER A 65 -12.34 -0.84 -20.16
C SER A 65 -13.48 -0.08 -19.47
N ARG A 66 -14.20 -0.70 -18.54
CA ARG A 66 -15.34 -0.11 -17.83
C ARG A 66 -15.09 0.17 -16.34
N GLY A 67 -13.96 -0.25 -15.78
CA GLY A 67 -13.69 -0.14 -14.34
C GLY A 67 -12.77 -1.26 -13.84
N PHE A 68 -13.08 -1.83 -12.69
CA PHE A 68 -12.22 -2.84 -12.04
C PHE A 68 -12.97 -4.13 -11.78
N GLU A 69 -12.39 -5.25 -12.20
CA GLU A 69 -12.89 -6.58 -11.88
C GLU A 69 -12.04 -7.28 -10.82
N ARG A 70 -12.67 -8.14 -10.02
CA ARG A 70 -12.01 -8.91 -8.98
C ARG A 70 -11.22 -10.08 -9.58
N VAL A 71 -9.95 -10.21 -9.21
CA VAL A 71 -9.15 -11.41 -9.48
C VAL A 71 -9.57 -12.50 -8.50
N ARG A 72 -9.83 -13.71 -9.01
CA ARG A 72 -10.40 -14.82 -8.21
C ARG A 72 -9.36 -15.74 -7.59
N GLU A 73 -8.11 -15.58 -7.97
CA GLU A 73 -7.00 -16.32 -7.37
C GLU A 73 -6.90 -15.91 -5.89
N ASP A 74 -6.59 -16.88 -5.04
CA ASP A 74 -6.35 -16.67 -3.62
C ASP A 74 -4.83 -16.61 -3.40
N PRO A 75 -4.20 -15.41 -3.51
CA PRO A 75 -2.75 -15.31 -3.38
C PRO A 75 -2.32 -15.64 -1.95
N THR A 76 -1.14 -16.26 -1.84
CA THR A 76 -0.49 -16.44 -0.56
C THR A 76 0.00 -15.10 -0.01
N ARG A 77 0.42 -15.09 1.25
CA ARG A 77 1.04 -13.90 1.85
C ARG A 77 2.34 -13.50 1.13
N ASP A 78 3.08 -14.47 0.61
CA ASP A 78 4.32 -14.22 -0.12
C ASP A 78 4.05 -13.65 -1.51
N ASP A 79 2.98 -14.08 -2.18
CA ASP A 79 2.51 -13.45 -3.43
C ASP A 79 2.14 -11.98 -3.20
N LEU A 80 1.43 -11.68 -2.10
CA LEU A 80 1.07 -10.31 -1.73
C LEU A 80 2.29 -9.46 -1.40
N ARG A 81 3.28 -10.03 -0.70
CA ARG A 81 4.57 -9.38 -0.45
C ARG A 81 5.27 -9.02 -1.76
N ALA A 82 5.46 -9.99 -2.65
CA ALA A 82 6.15 -9.78 -3.91
C ALA A 82 5.43 -8.71 -4.76
N ALA A 83 4.10 -8.74 -4.80
CA ALA A 83 3.31 -7.73 -5.50
C ALA A 83 3.42 -6.34 -4.86
N PHE A 84 3.42 -6.24 -3.53
CA PHE A 84 3.62 -5.00 -2.80
C PHE A 84 4.97 -4.34 -3.17
N GLU A 85 6.07 -5.09 -3.06
CA GLU A 85 7.41 -4.59 -3.37
C GLU A 85 7.60 -4.19 -4.83
N ALA A 86 7.01 -4.97 -5.75
CA ALA A 86 7.14 -4.74 -7.18
C ALA A 86 6.29 -3.56 -7.66
N ASN A 87 5.07 -3.40 -7.13
CA ASN A 87 4.04 -2.57 -7.74
C ASN A 87 3.62 -1.35 -6.91
N VAL A 88 3.99 -1.25 -5.63
CA VAL A 88 3.68 -0.07 -4.80
C VAL A 88 4.87 0.87 -4.79
N PHE A 89 4.62 2.14 -5.14
CA PHE A 89 5.67 3.15 -5.20
C PHE A 89 6.27 3.38 -3.81
N GLY A 90 7.58 3.19 -3.66
CA GLY A 90 8.29 3.40 -2.42
C GLY A 90 8.35 2.18 -1.49
N ALA A 91 7.67 1.07 -1.82
CA ALA A 91 7.69 -0.11 -0.96
C ALA A 91 9.10 -0.68 -0.82
N ARG A 92 9.78 -0.95 -1.94
CA ARG A 92 11.16 -1.44 -1.94
C ARG A 92 12.10 -0.43 -1.27
N GLU A 93 11.98 0.85 -1.59
CA GLU A 93 12.88 1.88 -1.04
C GLU A 93 12.72 2.05 0.48
N ALA A 94 11.52 1.82 1.03
CA ALA A 94 11.31 1.81 2.48
C ALA A 94 11.89 0.55 3.14
N LEU A 95 11.85 -0.60 2.47
CA LEU A 95 12.44 -1.85 2.95
C LEU A 95 13.97 -1.84 2.89
N ASP A 96 14.55 -1.31 1.80
CA ASP A 96 15.99 -1.17 1.59
C ASP A 96 16.64 -0.26 2.66
N ALA A 97 15.85 0.60 3.32
CA ALA A 97 16.29 1.45 4.40
C ALA A 97 16.30 0.74 5.78
N LEU A 98 15.77 -0.47 5.88
CA LEU A 98 15.79 -1.27 7.11
C LEU A 98 17.07 -2.12 7.18
N GLY A 99 17.41 -2.54 8.41
CA GLY A 99 18.45 -3.51 8.68
C GLY A 99 18.06 -4.36 9.90
N ASP A 100 19.05 -5.00 10.52
CA ASP A 100 18.82 -5.87 11.68
C ASP A 100 18.43 -5.10 12.95
N GLU A 101 18.90 -3.86 13.06
CA GLU A 101 18.60 -2.98 14.19
C GLU A 101 17.32 -2.17 13.95
N PRO A 102 16.46 -2.00 14.97
CA PRO A 102 15.20 -1.25 14.83
C PRO A 102 15.42 0.19 14.36
N ARG A 103 14.66 0.60 13.33
CA ARG A 103 14.60 1.99 12.86
C ARG A 103 13.20 2.56 13.01
N SER A 104 13.10 3.79 13.48
CA SER A 104 11.83 4.53 13.50
C SER A 104 11.36 4.84 12.07
N ALA A 105 10.07 5.12 11.90
CA ALA A 105 9.53 5.54 10.60
C ALA A 105 10.20 6.83 10.08
N ASP A 106 10.56 7.75 10.99
CA ASP A 106 11.26 8.98 10.63
C ASP A 106 12.68 8.69 10.13
N ALA A 107 13.43 7.80 10.80
CA ALA A 107 14.76 7.41 10.35
C ALA A 107 14.74 6.67 9.01
N VAL A 108 13.67 5.92 8.72
CA VAL A 108 13.43 5.32 7.40
C VAL A 108 13.09 6.42 6.39
N PHE A 109 12.25 7.39 6.76
CA PHE A 109 11.92 8.51 5.90
C PHE A 109 13.17 9.32 5.49
N ASP A 110 14.10 9.58 6.40
CA ASP A 110 15.33 10.32 6.09
C ASP A 110 16.15 9.61 4.99
N ALA A 111 16.19 8.27 5.01
CA ALA A 111 16.84 7.48 3.96
C ALA A 111 16.01 7.42 2.66
N PHE A 112 14.67 7.44 2.78
CA PHE A 112 13.72 7.40 1.67
C PHE A 112 13.60 8.73 0.91
N GLU A 113 13.81 9.85 1.60
CA GLU A 113 13.56 11.21 1.13
C GLU A 113 14.09 11.49 -0.30
N PRO A 114 15.29 11.03 -0.71
CA PRO A 114 15.80 11.24 -2.06
C PRO A 114 14.92 10.65 -3.18
N THR A 115 14.10 9.62 -2.88
CA THR A 115 13.15 9.01 -3.82
C THR A 115 11.91 9.87 -4.05
N VAL A 116 11.64 10.86 -3.19
CA VAL A 116 10.48 11.76 -3.32
C VAL A 116 10.61 12.61 -4.58
N PRO A 117 9.66 12.52 -5.54
CA PRO A 117 9.74 13.29 -6.78
C PRO A 117 9.77 14.80 -6.53
N ASN A 118 10.67 15.51 -7.20
CA ASN A 118 10.83 16.97 -7.04
C ASN A 118 9.52 17.75 -7.23
N TRP A 119 8.64 17.33 -8.13
CA TRP A 119 7.36 18.02 -8.35
C TRP A 119 6.44 17.98 -7.13
N GLU A 120 6.52 16.95 -6.28
CA GLU A 120 5.72 16.87 -5.04
C GLU A 120 6.15 17.94 -4.05
N ARG A 121 7.46 18.21 -3.98
CA ARG A 121 8.05 19.26 -3.15
C ARG A 121 7.60 20.64 -3.62
N HIS A 122 7.55 20.87 -4.92
CA HIS A 122 7.10 22.15 -5.47
C HIS A 122 5.58 22.36 -5.36
N ARG A 123 4.78 21.29 -5.45
CA ARG A 123 3.32 21.36 -5.38
C ARG A 123 2.82 21.82 -4.00
N ASP A 124 3.55 21.46 -2.95
CA ASP A 124 3.17 21.71 -1.55
C ASP A 124 4.45 21.84 -0.70
N PRO A 125 5.17 22.97 -0.78
CA PRO A 125 6.49 23.13 -0.15
C PRO A 125 6.49 22.95 1.37
N ASP A 126 5.39 23.32 2.02
CA ASP A 126 5.26 23.27 3.48
C ASP A 126 4.67 21.95 3.98
N GLY A 127 3.92 21.22 3.15
CA GLY A 127 3.20 20.01 3.54
C GLY A 127 3.74 18.69 2.98
N TRP A 128 4.59 18.72 1.95
CA TRP A 128 5.05 17.48 1.29
C TRP A 128 5.74 16.52 2.27
N GLU A 129 6.60 17.05 3.15
CA GLU A 129 7.42 16.22 4.03
C GLU A 129 6.55 15.41 4.99
N SER A 130 5.58 16.07 5.63
CA SER A 130 4.58 15.43 6.50
C SER A 130 3.74 14.39 5.74
N ARG A 131 3.34 14.68 4.49
CA ARG A 131 2.60 13.70 3.65
C ARG A 131 3.44 12.46 3.35
N TRP A 132 4.73 12.64 3.08
CA TRP A 132 5.64 11.54 2.74
C TRP A 132 6.13 10.75 3.96
N ARG A 133 6.31 11.37 5.12
CA ARG A 133 6.51 10.66 6.41
C ARG A 133 5.34 9.74 6.71
N ASN A 134 4.11 10.25 6.61
CA ASN A 134 2.90 9.45 6.78
C ASN A 134 2.84 8.29 5.78
N ARG A 135 3.26 8.53 4.53
CA ARG A 135 3.36 7.47 3.53
C ARG A 135 4.35 6.38 3.95
N VAL A 136 5.56 6.74 4.36
CA VAL A 136 6.59 5.78 4.80
C VAL A 136 6.09 4.95 5.97
N ALA A 137 5.45 5.57 6.96
CA ALA A 137 4.83 4.83 8.07
C ALA A 137 3.81 3.79 7.57
N ARG A 138 2.91 4.16 6.64
CA ARG A 138 1.95 3.22 6.04
C ARG A 138 2.62 2.08 5.27
N LEU A 139 3.69 2.37 4.52
CA LEU A 139 4.44 1.35 3.79
C LEU A 139 5.05 0.33 4.76
N LEU A 140 5.62 0.79 5.88
CA LEU A 140 6.21 -0.07 6.90
C LEU A 140 5.15 -0.90 7.63
N ASP A 141 3.99 -0.32 7.97
CA ASP A 141 2.91 -1.09 8.59
C ASP A 141 2.34 -2.17 7.64
N TRP A 142 2.18 -1.86 6.35
CA TRP A 142 1.81 -2.88 5.35
C TRP A 142 2.89 -3.94 5.16
N ALA A 143 4.16 -3.55 5.16
CA ALA A 143 5.28 -4.49 5.11
C ALA A 143 5.19 -5.48 6.27
N VAL A 144 4.85 -5.04 7.48
CA VAL A 144 4.64 -5.94 8.63
C VAL A 144 3.47 -6.90 8.38
N LEU A 145 2.35 -6.43 7.84
CA LEU A 145 1.22 -7.30 7.49
C LEU A 145 1.55 -8.34 6.43
N PHE A 146 2.40 -8.02 5.45
CA PHE A 146 2.89 -8.99 4.45
C PHE A 146 4.11 -9.79 4.94
N GLY A 147 4.62 -9.45 6.12
CA GLY A 147 5.79 -10.08 6.75
C GLY A 147 7.12 -9.63 6.17
N ALA A 148 7.15 -8.60 5.31
CA ALA A 148 8.32 -7.98 4.67
C ALA A 148 9.19 -7.16 5.64
N ALA A 149 8.63 -6.80 6.78
CA ALA A 149 9.34 -6.23 7.91
C ALA A 149 8.76 -6.81 9.20
N ALA A 150 9.46 -6.63 10.30
CA ALA A 150 8.91 -6.91 11.63
C ALA A 150 8.86 -5.63 12.45
N ARG A 151 7.77 -5.45 13.19
CA ARG A 151 7.63 -4.39 14.18
C ARG A 151 8.25 -4.84 15.51
N LYS A 152 9.09 -3.98 16.07
CA LYS A 152 9.70 -4.07 17.40
C LYS A 152 9.22 -2.88 18.25
N PRO A 153 9.45 -2.89 19.58
CA PRO A 153 9.08 -1.76 20.44
C PRO A 153 9.66 -0.42 19.95
N ASP A 154 10.90 -0.45 19.45
CA ASP A 154 11.65 0.76 19.08
C ASP A 154 11.62 1.08 17.58
N GLY A 155 10.86 0.33 16.77
CA GLY A 155 10.76 0.59 15.33
C GLY A 155 10.52 -0.64 14.48
N TYR A 156 11.06 -0.62 13.27
CA TYR A 156 10.94 -1.68 12.28
C TYR A 156 12.31 -2.26 11.97
N VAL A 157 12.34 -3.56 11.70
CA VAL A 157 13.54 -4.29 11.27
C VAL A 157 13.26 -5.02 9.96
N ALA A 158 14.32 -5.25 9.20
CA ALA A 158 14.26 -6.16 8.07
C ALA A 158 13.94 -7.57 8.56
N VAL A 159 13.30 -8.35 7.69
CA VAL A 159 13.20 -9.81 7.85
C VAL A 159 14.16 -10.43 6.86
N GLU A 160 14.84 -11.50 7.24
CA GLU A 160 15.65 -12.23 6.26
C GLU A 160 14.75 -12.75 5.15
N GLU A 161 15.12 -12.51 3.88
CA GLU A 161 14.52 -13.20 2.75
C GLU A 161 14.74 -14.69 2.98
N SER A 162 13.66 -15.43 3.24
CA SER A 162 13.73 -16.88 3.19
C SER A 162 13.96 -17.27 1.73
N ALA A 163 15.20 -17.66 1.42
CA ALA A 163 15.66 -18.10 0.11
C ALA A 163 14.92 -19.35 -0.40
#